data_AF-A0A0C9UYR9-F1
#
_entry.id   AF-A0A0C9UYR9-F1
#
_cell.length_a   1.000
_cell.length_b   1.000
_cell.length_c   1.000
_cell.angle_alpha   90.00
_cell.angle_beta   90.00
_cell.angle_gamma   90.00
#
_symmetry.space_group_name_H-M   'P 1'
#
loop_
_entity.id
_entity.type
_entity.pdbx_description
1 polymer ?
#
loop_
_entity_poly.entity_id
_entity_poly.type
_entity_poly.pdbx_seq_one_letter_code
_entity_poly.pdbx_strand_id
1 'polypeptide(L)'
;MSWDFNCDIRVSPLVTALSLPFFVVQVDNLSYSSFICMARPLKYTSPEDAHLARLKSKREYYRRNRKLERKKSLERYKKAKAAGKKRTPAADIKHRPPINTRGRLLEHIPHPSLQVNGKTNLRKALKALWERLLPGGEPCNMVQTLETRFSKLLEQCTPDEWAANRAKINDEIKHVEETDVECTNITKEAWRRDPSGRSKLFKQCKQAENAMEALSGLLFESRVWLDDGGSNKLLELYDGRKLVWQRYS
;
A
#
# COMPACT_ATOMS: atom_id res chain seq x y z
N MET A 1 48.93 23.23 41.16
CA MET A 1 47.63 22.55 41.36
C MET A 1 47.51 21.48 40.29
N SER A 2 48.13 20.33 40.52
CA SER A 2 47.94 19.10 39.75
C SER A 2 47.34 18.08 40.71
N TRP A 3 46.34 17.34 40.24
CA TRP A 3 45.77 16.21 40.96
C TRP A 3 46.02 14.98 40.11
N ASP A 4 47.10 14.28 40.44
CA ASP A 4 47.32 12.89 40.08
C ASP A 4 46.53 12.04 41.09
N PHE A 5 45.62 11.19 40.61
CA PHE A 5 45.03 10.13 41.41
C PHE A 5 45.38 8.79 40.78
N ASN A 6 46.32 8.13 41.42
CA ASN A 6 46.75 6.76 41.16
C ASN A 6 46.17 5.91 42.29
N CYS A 7 45.32 4.93 41.98
CA CYS A 7 44.91 3.89 42.92
C CYS A 7 44.89 2.54 42.19
N ASP A 8 46.01 1.82 42.32
CA ASP A 8 46.13 0.39 42.10
C ASP A 8 45.41 -0.38 43.22
N ILE A 9 44.49 -1.29 42.87
CA ILE A 9 44.13 -2.43 43.71
C ILE A 9 44.05 -3.68 42.84
N ARG A 10 45.05 -4.55 42.98
CA ARG A 10 45.02 -5.97 42.58
C ARG A 10 44.65 -6.81 43.80
N VAL A 11 43.63 -7.66 43.71
CA VAL A 11 43.64 -9.07 44.17
C VAL A 11 42.50 -9.84 43.44
N SER A 12 42.81 -10.98 42.83
CA SER A 12 41.87 -12.01 42.33
C SER A 12 41.91 -13.24 43.25
N PRO A 13 41.23 -14.35 42.93
CA PRO A 13 39.79 -14.60 42.82
C PRO A 13 39.34 -15.61 43.92
N LEU A 14 38.03 -15.72 44.20
CA LEU A 14 37.52 -16.85 44.99
C LEU A 14 36.19 -17.35 44.42
N VAL A 15 36.30 -18.55 43.88
CA VAL A 15 35.23 -19.49 43.54
C VAL A 15 34.52 -19.89 44.84
N THR A 16 33.19 -19.80 44.87
CA THR A 16 32.41 -20.60 45.83
C THR A 16 31.09 -21.00 45.20
N ALA A 17 31.03 -22.28 44.86
CA ALA A 17 29.83 -22.99 44.47
C ALA A 17 28.88 -23.06 45.67
N LEU A 18 27.62 -22.66 45.48
CA LEU A 18 26.54 -22.99 46.40
C LEU A 18 25.64 -24.01 45.71
N SER A 19 25.81 -25.25 46.15
CA SER A 19 24.92 -26.37 45.91
C SER A 19 23.58 -26.10 46.59
N LEU A 20 22.48 -26.16 45.84
CA LEU A 20 21.16 -26.36 46.39
C LEU A 20 20.64 -27.74 45.99
N PRO A 21 19.92 -28.42 46.90
CA PRO A 21 19.66 -29.85 46.81
C PRO A 21 18.65 -30.17 45.71
N PHE A 22 19.04 -31.18 44.95
CA PHE A 22 18.31 -31.88 43.90
C PHE A 22 17.12 -32.63 44.53
N PHE A 23 15.91 -32.08 44.46
CA PHE A 23 14.70 -32.84 44.73
C PHE A 23 14.38 -33.67 43.49
N VAL A 24 14.80 -34.94 43.52
CA VAL A 24 14.34 -35.96 42.58
C VAL A 24 12.89 -36.27 42.95
N VAL A 25 11.95 -35.62 42.26
CA VAL A 25 10.60 -36.17 42.17
C VAL A 25 10.69 -37.28 41.13
N GLN A 26 10.77 -38.51 41.63
CA GLN A 26 10.57 -39.72 40.86
C GLN A 26 9.11 -39.73 40.43
N VAL A 27 8.84 -39.20 39.22
CA VAL A 27 7.57 -39.41 38.54
C VAL A 27 7.69 -40.75 37.85
N ASP A 28 7.02 -41.74 38.44
CA ASP A 28 6.91 -43.07 37.87
C ASP A 28 6.45 -43.00 36.41
N ASN A 29 7.12 -43.82 35.59
CA ASN A 29 6.84 -44.08 34.20
C ASN A 29 5.37 -44.50 34.00
N LEU A 30 4.47 -43.54 33.92
CA LEU A 30 3.24 -43.71 33.16
C LEU A 30 3.63 -43.52 31.70
N SER A 31 3.65 -44.64 30.98
CA SER A 31 3.80 -44.70 29.53
C SER A 31 2.76 -43.79 28.87
N TYR A 32 3.11 -42.54 28.66
CA TYR A 32 2.45 -41.73 27.67
C TYR A 32 2.93 -42.26 26.33
N SER A 33 2.20 -43.27 25.86
CA SER A 33 2.10 -43.64 24.47
C SER A 33 2.19 -42.37 23.66
N SER A 34 3.27 -42.26 22.91
CA SER A 34 3.57 -41.23 21.95
C SER A 34 2.44 -41.15 20.93
N PHE A 35 1.36 -40.45 21.28
CA PHE A 35 0.52 -39.79 20.32
C PHE A 35 1.34 -38.61 19.80
N ILE A 36 2.27 -38.94 18.90
CA ILE A 36 2.67 -38.06 17.82
C ILE A 36 1.36 -37.74 17.10
N CYS A 37 0.65 -36.72 17.59
CA CYS A 37 -0.27 -35.98 16.76
C CYS A 37 0.62 -35.48 15.62
N MET A 38 0.61 -36.22 14.51
CA MET A 38 1.14 -35.79 13.22
C MET A 38 0.36 -34.52 12.87
N ALA A 39 0.77 -33.40 13.46
CA ALA A 39 0.21 -32.09 13.21
C ALA A 39 0.32 -31.92 11.71
N ARG A 40 -0.83 -31.81 11.05
CA ARG A 40 -0.89 -31.73 9.59
C ARG A 40 0.09 -30.62 9.17
N PRO A 41 1.05 -30.90 8.28
CA PRO A 41 2.00 -29.90 7.85
C PRO A 41 1.26 -28.64 7.43
N LEU A 42 1.72 -27.48 7.93
CA LEU A 42 1.17 -26.19 7.55
C LEU A 42 1.28 -26.05 6.03
N LYS A 43 0.13 -26.06 5.36
CA LYS A 43 0.05 -26.03 3.89
C LYS A 43 0.68 -24.75 3.29
N TYR A 44 0.77 -23.70 4.10
CA TYR A 44 1.36 -22.42 3.74
C TYR A 44 2.22 -21.93 4.91
N THR A 45 3.38 -21.36 4.59
CA THR A 45 4.38 -20.85 5.53
C THR A 45 3.98 -19.50 6.15
N SER A 46 3.13 -18.71 5.47
CA SER A 46 2.62 -17.43 5.97
C SER A 46 1.10 -17.26 5.75
N PRO A 47 0.42 -16.42 6.55
CA PRO A 47 -0.98 -16.05 6.32
C PRO A 47 -1.21 -15.37 4.97
N GLU A 48 -0.22 -14.62 4.49
CA GLU A 48 -0.25 -13.92 3.21
C GLU A 48 -0.18 -14.90 2.02
N ASP A 49 0.69 -15.91 2.10
CA ASP A 49 0.75 -17.00 1.11
C ASP A 49 -0.56 -17.78 1.04
N ALA A 50 -1.18 -18.03 2.19
CA ALA A 50 -2.49 -18.68 2.26
C ALA A 50 -3.59 -17.82 1.61
N HIS A 51 -3.51 -16.50 1.78
CA HIS A 51 -4.44 -15.56 1.14
C HIS A 51 -4.27 -15.53 -0.38
N LEU A 52 -3.03 -15.41 -0.86
CA LEU A 52 -2.70 -15.41 -2.29
C LEU A 52 -3.06 -16.73 -2.96
N ALA A 53 -2.79 -17.87 -2.31
CA ALA A 53 -3.17 -19.19 -2.80
C ALA A 53 -4.70 -19.36 -2.88
N ARG A 54 -5.44 -18.86 -1.89
CA ARG A 54 -6.92 -18.83 -1.91
C ARG A 54 -7.45 -17.98 -3.06
N LEU A 55 -6.90 -16.78 -3.27
CA LEU A 55 -7.29 -15.91 -4.39
C LEU A 55 -6.99 -16.55 -5.74
N LYS A 56 -5.81 -17.17 -5.90
CA LYS A 56 -5.41 -17.89 -7.11
C LYS A 56 -6.36 -19.06 -7.39
N SER A 57 -6.64 -19.90 -6.39
CA SER A 57 -7.58 -21.02 -6.51
C SER A 57 -9.00 -20.55 -6.85
N LYS A 58 -9.45 -19.42 -6.28
CA LYS A 58 -10.76 -18.84 -6.57
C LYS A 58 -10.83 -18.32 -8.01
N ARG A 59 -9.80 -17.62 -8.49
CA ARG A 59 -9.70 -17.17 -9.89
C ARG A 59 -9.69 -18.36 -10.86
N GLU A 60 -8.92 -19.39 -10.56
CA GLU A 60 -8.84 -20.64 -11.32
C GLU A 60 -10.21 -21.33 -11.42
N TYR A 61 -10.92 -21.45 -10.30
CA TYR A 61 -12.27 -22.01 -10.24
C TYR A 61 -13.26 -21.21 -11.10
N TYR A 62 -13.30 -19.88 -10.98
CA TYR A 62 -14.21 -19.04 -11.78
C TYR A 62 -13.87 -19.09 -13.27
N ARG A 63 -12.59 -19.22 -13.62
CA ARG A 63 -12.15 -19.38 -15.01
C ARG A 63 -12.68 -20.69 -15.60
N ARG A 64 -12.51 -21.81 -14.89
CA ARG A 64 -12.98 -23.15 -15.33
C ARG A 64 -14.51 -23.25 -15.33
N ASN A 65 -15.19 -22.63 -14.36
CA ASN A 65 -16.63 -22.77 -14.13
C ASN A 65 -17.47 -21.57 -14.60
N ARG A 66 -16.91 -20.69 -15.44
CA ARG A 66 -17.55 -19.42 -15.86
C ARG A 66 -18.96 -19.60 -16.40
N LYS A 67 -19.19 -20.61 -17.25
CA LYS A 67 -20.51 -20.91 -17.84
C LYS A 67 -21.51 -21.38 -16.78
N LEU A 68 -21.06 -22.22 -15.85
CA LEU A 68 -21.87 -22.77 -14.77
C LEU A 68 -22.27 -21.69 -13.74
N GLU A 69 -21.33 -20.80 -13.37
CA GLU A 69 -21.61 -19.67 -12.48
C GLU A 69 -22.55 -18.64 -13.14
N ARG A 70 -22.43 -18.41 -14.45
CA ARG A 70 -23.40 -17.60 -15.21
C ARG A 70 -24.79 -18.21 -15.18
N LYS A 71 -24.91 -19.53 -15.37
CA LYS A 71 -26.18 -20.25 -15.29
C LYS A 71 -26.81 -20.13 -13.90
N LYS A 72 -26.04 -20.38 -12.83
CA LYS A 72 -26.48 -20.20 -11.43
C LYS A 72 -26.88 -18.75 -11.11
N SER A 73 -26.16 -17.77 -11.63
CA SER A 73 -26.49 -16.35 -11.47
C SER A 73 -27.82 -16.01 -12.14
N LEU A 74 -28.02 -16.50 -13.37
CA LEU A 74 -29.25 -16.31 -14.11
C LEU A 74 -30.45 -16.99 -13.43
N GLU A 75 -30.26 -18.20 -12.88
CA GLU A 75 -31.28 -18.90 -12.10
C GLU A 75 -31.65 -18.14 -10.82
N ARG A 76 -30.66 -17.61 -10.10
CA ARG A 76 -30.91 -16.73 -8.93
C ARG A 76 -31.71 -15.48 -9.32
N TYR A 77 -31.36 -14.85 -10.45
CA TYR A 77 -32.08 -13.70 -10.97
C TYR A 77 -33.53 -14.06 -11.34
N LYS A 78 -33.74 -15.16 -12.07
CA LYS A 78 -35.09 -15.65 -12.44
C LYS A 78 -35.92 -15.96 -11.19
N LYS A 79 -35.34 -16.61 -10.18
CA LYS A 79 -35.99 -16.91 -8.90
C LYS A 79 -36.34 -15.64 -8.12
N ALA A 80 -35.44 -14.66 -8.06
CA ALA A 80 -35.71 -13.37 -7.40
C ALA A 80 -36.82 -12.58 -8.11
N LYS A 81 -36.83 -12.60 -9.46
CA LYS A 81 -37.87 -11.99 -10.28
C LYS A 81 -39.23 -12.67 -10.08
N ALA A 82 -39.27 -14.00 -10.06
CA ALA A 82 -40.48 -14.79 -9.80
C ALA A 82 -41.02 -14.57 -8.37
N ALA A 83 -40.13 -14.38 -7.39
CA ALA A 83 -40.50 -14.04 -6.01
C ALA A 83 -40.94 -12.58 -5.83
N GLY A 84 -41.15 -11.82 -6.92
CA GLY A 84 -41.65 -10.44 -6.86
C GLY A 84 -40.68 -9.42 -6.25
N LYS A 85 -39.41 -9.80 -5.97
CA LYS A 85 -38.39 -8.85 -5.52
C LYS A 85 -38.05 -7.90 -6.67
N LYS A 86 -38.74 -6.75 -6.70
CA LYS A 86 -38.33 -5.61 -7.52
C LYS A 86 -36.93 -5.20 -7.07
N ARG A 87 -36.03 -4.86 -8.02
CA ARG A 87 -34.80 -4.15 -7.68
C ARG A 87 -35.21 -2.94 -6.87
N THR A 88 -34.78 -2.84 -5.61
CA THR A 88 -34.89 -1.58 -4.89
C THR A 88 -34.18 -0.54 -5.76
N PRO A 89 -34.86 0.52 -6.23
CA PRO A 89 -34.16 1.66 -6.79
C PRO A 89 -33.19 2.18 -5.72
N ALA A 90 -32.09 2.82 -6.15
CA ALA A 90 -31.23 3.53 -5.21
C ALA A 90 -32.15 4.47 -4.39
N ALA A 91 -32.17 4.28 -3.07
CA ALA A 91 -33.05 5.06 -2.21
C ALA A 91 -32.80 6.55 -2.46
N ASP A 92 -33.88 7.32 -2.56
CA ASP A 92 -33.82 8.78 -2.56
C ASP A 92 -32.89 9.23 -1.44
N ILE A 93 -31.89 10.04 -1.82
CA ILE A 93 -30.87 10.57 -0.93
C ILE A 93 -31.61 11.49 0.05
N LYS A 94 -31.89 10.98 1.26
CA LYS A 94 -32.31 11.83 2.37
C LYS A 94 -31.21 12.88 2.57
N HIS A 95 -31.55 14.15 2.36
CA HIS A 95 -30.63 15.27 2.59
C HIS A 95 -30.05 15.15 4.00
N ARG A 96 -28.74 14.89 4.06
CA ARG A 96 -27.97 14.85 5.31
C ARG A 96 -27.93 16.27 5.89
N PRO A 97 -28.13 16.47 7.20
CA PRO A 97 -27.90 17.77 7.81
C PRO A 97 -26.43 18.19 7.62
N PRO A 98 -26.13 19.51 7.61
CA PRO A 98 -24.78 20.01 7.41
C PRO A 98 -23.85 19.44 8.47
N ILE A 99 -22.76 18.84 8.01
CA ILE A 99 -21.77 18.17 8.84
C ILE A 99 -20.97 19.24 9.59
N ASN A 100 -21.09 19.22 10.92
CA ASN A 100 -20.29 20.04 11.82
C ASN A 100 -18.80 19.66 11.66
N THR A 101 -18.00 20.58 11.14
CA THR A 101 -16.58 20.42 10.73
C THR A 101 -15.60 20.49 11.90
N ARG A 102 -15.86 19.73 12.97
CA ARG A 102 -14.88 19.56 14.07
C ARG A 102 -14.72 18.08 14.38
N GLY A 103 -13.71 17.47 13.76
CA GLY A 103 -13.25 16.11 14.09
C GLY A 103 -13.41 15.05 12.99
N ARG A 104 -13.75 15.41 11.74
CA ARG A 104 -13.78 14.42 10.66
C ARG A 104 -12.35 14.00 10.29
N LEU A 105 -12.03 12.73 10.52
CA LEU A 105 -11.02 12.03 9.72
C LEU A 105 -11.31 12.35 8.25
N LEU A 106 -10.30 12.79 7.52
CA LEU A 106 -10.40 13.04 6.09
C LEU A 106 -10.86 11.75 5.43
N GLU A 107 -12.12 11.71 4.99
CA GLU A 107 -12.63 10.60 4.17
C GLU A 107 -12.09 10.84 2.75
N HIS A 108 -11.25 9.93 2.24
CA HIS A 108 -10.84 9.94 0.84
C HIS A 108 -12.08 10.03 -0.06
N ILE A 109 -12.20 11.11 -0.82
CA ILE A 109 -13.30 11.31 -1.77
C ILE A 109 -12.85 10.71 -3.11
N PRO A 110 -13.34 9.53 -3.52
CA PRO A 110 -12.95 8.95 -4.79
C PRO A 110 -13.41 9.85 -5.93
N HIS A 111 -12.48 10.24 -6.80
CA HIS A 111 -12.80 11.00 -7.99
C HIS A 111 -13.52 10.09 -9.01
N PRO A 112 -14.44 10.64 -9.81
CA PRO A 112 -15.13 9.85 -10.83
C PRO A 112 -14.13 9.30 -11.84
N SER A 113 -14.07 7.98 -11.93
CA SER A 113 -13.08 7.27 -12.76
C SER A 113 -13.21 7.63 -14.24
N LEU A 114 -12.09 7.89 -14.94
CA LEU A 114 -12.12 8.11 -16.38
C LEU A 114 -12.47 6.82 -17.13
N GLN A 115 -13.62 6.81 -17.81
CA GLN A 115 -13.97 5.70 -18.70
C GLN A 115 -13.23 5.86 -20.04
N VAL A 116 -12.14 5.11 -20.20
CA VAL A 116 -11.36 5.09 -21.45
C VAL A 116 -11.98 4.12 -22.45
N ASN A 117 -12.32 4.62 -23.64
CA ASN A 117 -12.84 3.83 -24.75
C ASN A 117 -12.17 4.25 -26.08
N GLY A 118 -12.54 3.59 -27.18
CA GLY A 118 -11.97 3.86 -28.51
C GLY A 118 -12.22 5.26 -29.08
N LYS A 119 -13.22 5.98 -28.56
CA LYS A 119 -13.58 7.35 -28.97
C LYS A 119 -13.04 8.43 -28.02
N THR A 120 -12.51 8.04 -26.85
CA THR A 120 -11.97 8.97 -25.87
C THR A 120 -10.81 9.77 -26.46
N ASN A 121 -10.83 11.08 -26.29
CA ASN A 121 -9.70 11.93 -26.64
C ASN A 121 -8.62 11.78 -25.57
N LEU A 122 -7.55 11.03 -25.88
CA LEU A 122 -6.51 10.69 -24.91
C LEU A 122 -5.75 11.92 -24.38
N ARG A 123 -5.61 12.99 -25.19
CA ARG A 123 -4.98 14.23 -24.71
C ARG A 123 -5.83 14.93 -23.64
N LYS A 124 -7.15 15.01 -23.86
CA LYS A 124 -8.06 15.57 -22.86
C LYS A 124 -8.10 14.70 -21.60
N ALA A 125 -8.04 13.38 -21.75
CA ALA A 125 -7.99 12.45 -20.63
C ALA A 125 -6.71 12.62 -19.80
N LEU A 126 -5.53 12.69 -20.43
CA LEU A 126 -4.26 12.98 -19.76
C LEU A 126 -4.27 14.32 -19.04
N LYS A 127 -4.78 15.39 -19.68
CA LYS A 127 -4.88 16.71 -19.05
C LYS A 127 -5.77 16.66 -17.80
N ALA A 128 -6.91 15.98 -17.89
CA ALA A 128 -7.82 15.82 -16.76
C ALA A 128 -7.20 14.98 -15.63
N LEU A 129 -6.34 14.01 -15.94
CA LEU A 129 -5.57 13.29 -14.91
C LEU A 129 -4.60 14.21 -14.18
N TRP A 130 -3.83 15.01 -14.92
CA TRP A 130 -2.88 15.93 -14.33
C TRP A 130 -3.55 17.00 -13.47
N GLU A 131 -4.65 17.58 -13.93
CA GLU A 131 -5.41 18.58 -13.17
C GLU A 131 -5.98 18.03 -11.85
N ARG A 132 -6.23 16.72 -11.76
CA ARG A 132 -6.67 16.07 -10.51
C ARG A 132 -5.54 15.94 -9.50
N LEU A 133 -4.37 15.52 -9.97
CA LEU A 133 -3.21 15.27 -9.12
C LEU A 133 -2.47 16.55 -8.71
N LEU A 134 -2.28 17.46 -9.67
CA LEU A 134 -1.53 18.68 -9.52
C LEU A 134 -2.40 19.85 -10.00
N PRO A 135 -2.82 20.77 -9.11
CA PRO A 135 -3.70 21.88 -9.47
C PRO A 135 -3.10 22.92 -10.44
N GLY A 136 -1.93 22.66 -11.03
CA GLY A 136 -1.32 23.42 -12.13
C GLY A 136 -1.25 22.68 -13.47
N GLY A 137 -1.74 21.43 -13.55
CA GLY A 137 -1.65 20.58 -14.73
C GLY A 137 -0.32 19.83 -14.86
N GLU A 138 0.04 19.47 -16.10
CA GLU A 138 1.22 18.66 -16.40
C GLU A 138 2.51 19.42 -16.00
N PRO A 139 3.41 18.81 -15.20
CA PRO A 139 4.62 19.48 -14.77
C PRO A 139 5.62 19.60 -15.91
N CYS A 140 6.20 20.80 -16.10
CA CYS A 140 7.27 21.02 -17.07
C CYS A 140 8.56 20.26 -16.72
N ASN A 141 8.83 20.10 -15.42
CA ASN A 141 9.98 19.36 -14.90
C ASN A 141 9.51 18.44 -13.75
N MET A 142 9.52 17.14 -14.02
CA MET A 142 9.06 16.15 -13.05
C MET A 142 9.99 16.07 -11.84
N VAL A 143 11.30 16.20 -12.04
CA VAL A 143 12.32 16.15 -10.97
C VAL A 143 12.06 17.24 -9.94
N GLN A 144 11.94 18.48 -10.42
CA GLN A 144 11.65 19.63 -9.57
C GLN A 144 10.31 19.48 -8.83
N THR A 145 9.32 18.84 -9.46
CA THR A 145 8.02 18.58 -8.85
C THR A 145 8.14 17.55 -7.72
N LEU A 146 8.90 16.47 -7.93
CA LEU A 146 9.18 15.45 -6.91
C LEU A 146 9.95 16.05 -5.73
N GLU A 147 11.01 16.82 -6.00
CA GLU A 147 11.79 17.51 -4.96
C GLU A 147 10.93 18.50 -4.17
N THR A 148 10.13 19.33 -4.85
CA THR A 148 9.21 20.27 -4.17
C THR A 148 8.21 19.53 -3.30
N ARG A 149 7.67 18.40 -3.79
CA ARG A 149 6.74 17.58 -3.02
C ARG A 149 7.44 16.95 -1.82
N PHE A 150 8.66 16.45 -1.98
CA PHE A 150 9.48 15.87 -0.92
C PHE A 150 9.79 16.88 0.18
N SER A 151 10.25 18.09 -0.17
CA SER A 151 10.50 19.17 0.80
C SER A 151 9.24 19.49 1.61
N LYS A 152 8.09 19.61 0.92
CA LYS A 152 6.80 19.84 1.57
C LYS A 152 6.39 18.70 2.51
N LEU A 153 6.73 17.44 2.18
CA LEU A 153 6.48 16.31 3.06
C LEU A 153 7.34 16.39 4.32
N LEU A 154 8.61 16.75 4.20
CA LEU A 154 9.51 16.92 5.34
C LEU A 154 9.06 18.06 6.27
N GLU A 155 8.66 19.20 5.70
CA GLU A 155 8.09 20.32 6.47
C GLU A 155 6.83 19.91 7.26
N GLN A 156 6.04 19.00 6.70
CA GLN A 156 4.81 18.50 7.33
C GLN A 156 5.07 17.37 8.33
N CYS A 157 6.25 16.76 8.34
CA CYS A 157 6.51 15.55 9.13
C CYS A 157 7.56 15.81 10.21
N THR A 158 7.14 16.50 11.27
CA THR A 158 7.83 16.42 12.57
C THR A 158 7.45 15.10 13.29
N PRO A 159 8.30 14.54 14.16
CA PRO A 159 8.03 13.26 14.82
C PRO A 159 6.69 13.21 15.58
N ASP A 160 6.33 14.31 16.25
CA ASP A 160 5.10 14.40 17.05
C ASP A 160 3.85 14.57 16.17
N GLU A 161 3.99 15.15 14.97
CA GLU A 161 2.89 15.37 14.02
C GLU A 161 2.76 14.26 12.98
N TRP A 162 3.76 13.40 12.84
CA TRP A 162 3.76 12.28 11.88
C TRP A 162 2.52 11.40 12.07
N ALA A 163 2.18 11.06 13.31
CA ALA A 163 1.01 10.24 13.62
C ALA A 163 -0.30 10.83 13.07
N ALA A 164 -0.42 12.18 13.07
CA ALA A 164 -1.58 12.88 12.54
C ALA A 164 -1.53 13.03 11.00
N ASN A 165 -0.34 13.21 10.42
CA ASN A 165 -0.16 13.39 8.98
C ASN A 165 -0.10 12.07 8.20
N ARG A 166 0.14 10.94 8.87
CA ARG A 166 0.13 9.59 8.28
C ARG A 166 -1.16 9.28 7.54
N ALA A 167 -2.31 9.66 8.09
CA ALA A 167 -3.60 9.44 7.43
C ALA A 167 -3.69 10.23 6.11
N LYS A 168 -3.21 11.48 6.10
CA LYS A 168 -3.20 12.33 4.90
C LYS A 168 -2.31 11.75 3.80
N ILE A 169 -1.09 11.30 4.15
CA ILE A 169 -0.20 10.67 3.18
C ILE A 169 -0.80 9.37 2.64
N ASN A 170 -1.40 8.54 3.50
CA ASN A 170 -2.04 7.31 3.05
C ASN A 170 -3.22 7.57 2.09
N ASP A 171 -3.99 8.64 2.31
CA ASP A 171 -5.07 9.00 1.40
C ASP A 171 -4.54 9.59 0.09
N GLU A 172 -3.44 10.33 0.13
CA GLU A 172 -2.75 10.79 -1.07
C GLU A 172 -2.16 9.63 -1.88
N ILE A 173 -1.54 8.64 -1.21
CA ILE A 173 -1.04 7.42 -1.85
C ILE A 173 -2.19 6.73 -2.60
N LYS A 174 -3.34 6.51 -1.94
CA LYS A 174 -4.50 5.90 -2.61
C LYS A 174 -4.96 6.72 -3.81
N HIS A 175 -4.97 8.05 -3.69
CA HIS A 175 -5.38 8.92 -4.79
C HIS A 175 -4.43 8.83 -6.00
N VAL A 176 -3.12 8.77 -5.74
CA VAL A 176 -2.09 8.57 -6.76
C VAL A 176 -2.20 7.17 -7.39
N GLU A 177 -2.39 6.12 -6.59
CA GLU A 177 -2.57 4.74 -7.08
C GLU A 177 -3.82 4.60 -7.97
N GLU A 178 -4.96 5.20 -7.57
CA GLU A 178 -6.17 5.23 -8.40
C GLU A 178 -5.90 5.94 -9.74
N THR A 179 -5.16 7.04 -9.70
CA THR A 179 -4.81 7.81 -10.90
C THR A 179 -3.81 7.07 -11.78
N ASP A 180 -2.85 6.36 -11.19
CA ASP A 180 -1.89 5.53 -11.92
C ASP A 180 -2.59 4.43 -12.72
N VAL A 181 -3.56 3.74 -12.09
CA VAL A 181 -4.39 2.73 -12.77
C VAL A 181 -5.14 3.35 -13.96
N GLU A 182 -5.68 4.56 -13.82
CA GLU A 182 -6.32 5.29 -14.93
C GLU A 182 -5.31 5.65 -16.02
N CYS A 183 -4.11 6.10 -15.66
CA CYS A 183 -3.04 6.41 -16.58
C CYS A 183 -2.60 5.17 -17.38
N THR A 184 -2.43 4.03 -16.72
CA THR A 184 -2.15 2.75 -17.38
C THR A 184 -3.25 2.37 -18.38
N ASN A 185 -4.52 2.61 -18.05
CA ASN A 185 -5.63 2.35 -18.98
C ASN A 185 -5.58 3.26 -20.21
N ILE A 186 -5.21 4.53 -20.04
CA ILE A 186 -4.98 5.46 -21.15
C ILE A 186 -3.80 4.98 -22.01
N THR A 187 -2.70 4.55 -21.39
CA THR A 187 -1.51 4.05 -22.11
C THR A 187 -1.80 2.76 -22.87
N LYS A 188 -2.55 1.82 -22.27
CA LYS A 188 -3.02 0.60 -22.95
C LYS A 188 -3.89 0.92 -24.16
N GLU A 189 -4.79 1.89 -24.02
CA GLU A 189 -5.62 2.35 -25.14
C GLU A 189 -4.80 3.07 -26.21
N ALA A 190 -3.80 3.87 -25.82
CA ALA A 190 -2.87 4.51 -26.76
C ALA A 190 -2.09 3.47 -27.56
N TRP A 191 -1.57 2.43 -26.90
CA TRP A 191 -0.90 1.29 -27.54
C TRP A 191 -1.83 0.53 -28.48
N ARG A 192 -3.09 0.33 -28.09
CA ARG A 192 -4.09 -0.33 -28.94
C ARG A 192 -4.35 0.45 -30.24
N ARG A 193 -4.31 1.79 -30.19
CA ARG A 193 -4.50 2.67 -31.35
C ARG A 193 -3.24 2.79 -32.21
N ASP A 194 -2.07 2.79 -31.57
CA ASP A 194 -0.77 2.84 -32.26
C ASP A 194 0.20 1.79 -31.66
N PRO A 195 0.14 0.53 -32.15
CA PRO A 195 1.04 -0.53 -31.69
C PRO A 195 2.51 -0.31 -32.08
N SER A 196 2.80 0.65 -32.95
CA SER A 196 4.18 0.95 -33.34
C SER A 196 4.95 1.68 -32.24
N GLY A 197 4.22 2.32 -31.29
CA GLY A 197 4.78 3.13 -30.22
C GLY A 197 5.52 4.39 -30.69
N ARG A 198 5.40 4.76 -31.98
CA ARG A 198 6.15 5.88 -32.55
C ARG A 198 5.40 7.20 -32.44
N SER A 199 4.07 7.19 -32.26
CA SER A 199 3.30 8.42 -32.16
C SER A 199 3.70 9.28 -30.96
N LYS A 200 3.69 10.60 -31.17
CA LYS A 200 3.91 11.58 -30.11
C LYS A 200 2.95 11.38 -28.93
N LEU A 201 1.69 11.03 -29.23
CA LEU A 201 0.67 10.81 -28.21
C LEU A 201 0.99 9.58 -27.34
N PHE A 202 1.41 8.46 -27.93
CA PHE A 202 1.82 7.30 -27.15
C PHE A 202 3.01 7.62 -26.24
N LYS A 203 4.02 8.32 -26.76
CA LYS A 203 5.18 8.78 -25.96
C LYS A 203 4.75 9.65 -24.78
N GLN A 204 3.81 10.58 -25.00
CA GLN A 204 3.24 11.41 -23.92
C GLN A 204 2.50 10.57 -22.88
N CYS A 205 1.67 9.61 -23.28
CA CYS A 205 1.01 8.71 -22.33
C CYS A 205 2.03 7.91 -21.51
N LYS A 206 3.10 7.42 -22.15
CA LYS A 206 4.14 6.65 -21.47
C LYS A 206 4.97 7.51 -20.51
N GLN A 207 5.27 8.75 -20.89
CA GLN A 207 5.91 9.73 -20.00
C GLN A 207 5.04 10.02 -18.78
N ALA A 208 3.73 10.21 -18.98
CA ALA A 208 2.80 10.42 -17.89
C ALA A 208 2.73 9.20 -16.95
N GLU A 209 2.65 7.98 -17.49
CA GLU A 209 2.69 6.74 -16.70
C GLU A 209 3.96 6.64 -15.85
N ASN A 210 5.14 6.85 -16.44
CA ASN A 210 6.40 6.84 -15.69
C ASN A 210 6.44 7.93 -14.59
N ALA A 211 5.83 9.09 -14.85
CA ALA A 211 5.76 10.18 -13.87
C ALA A 211 4.81 9.86 -12.70
N MET A 212 3.70 9.17 -12.96
CA MET A 212 2.80 8.67 -11.90
C MET A 212 3.48 7.60 -11.05
N GLU A 213 4.20 6.66 -11.68
CA GLU A 213 5.02 5.67 -10.96
C GLU A 213 6.05 6.35 -10.05
N ALA A 214 6.72 7.41 -10.53
CA ALA A 214 7.69 8.15 -9.73
C ALA A 214 7.06 8.88 -8.53
N LEU A 215 5.88 9.50 -8.70
CA LEU A 215 5.11 10.11 -7.60
C LEU A 215 4.66 9.06 -6.57
N SER A 216 4.15 7.93 -7.05
CA SER A 216 3.74 6.83 -6.19
C SER A 216 4.93 6.29 -5.40
N GLY A 217 6.09 6.13 -6.06
CA GLY A 217 7.34 5.72 -5.43
C GLY A 217 7.79 6.69 -4.35
N LEU A 218 7.79 7.99 -4.63
CA LEU A 218 8.10 9.04 -3.64
C LEU A 218 7.23 8.90 -2.39
N LEU A 219 5.90 8.89 -2.55
CA LEU A 219 4.97 8.88 -1.41
C LEU A 219 5.06 7.57 -0.61
N PHE A 220 5.20 6.44 -1.31
CA PHE A 220 5.36 5.13 -0.68
C PHE A 220 6.65 5.08 0.16
N GLU A 221 7.78 5.44 -0.44
CA GLU A 221 9.08 5.42 0.26
C GLU A 221 9.11 6.40 1.42
N SER A 222 8.62 7.63 1.22
CA SER A 222 8.52 8.61 2.30
C SER A 222 7.70 8.04 3.48
N ARG A 223 6.56 7.42 3.22
CA ARG A 223 5.73 6.82 4.26
C ARG A 223 6.43 5.66 4.98
N VAL A 224 7.11 4.77 4.25
CA VAL A 224 7.85 3.64 4.85
C VAL A 224 8.96 4.14 5.78
N TRP A 225 9.76 5.10 5.33
CA TRP A 225 10.90 5.58 6.11
C TRP A 225 10.50 6.51 7.25
N LEU A 226 9.40 7.25 7.11
CA LEU A 226 8.80 8.00 8.22
C LEU A 226 8.26 7.07 9.32
N ASP A 227 7.65 5.93 8.95
CA ASP A 227 7.20 4.91 9.91
C ASP A 227 8.38 4.22 10.65
N ASP A 228 9.55 4.14 10.02
CA ASP A 228 10.71 3.39 10.53
C ASP A 228 11.67 4.25 11.38
N GLY A 229 11.98 5.48 10.96
CA GLY A 229 12.95 6.34 11.64
C GLY A 229 12.63 7.83 11.62
N GLY A 230 11.38 8.19 11.27
CA GLY A 230 10.95 9.57 11.17
C GLY A 230 11.67 10.36 10.06
N SER A 231 11.55 11.69 10.13
CA SER A 231 12.07 12.59 9.09
C SER A 231 13.59 12.60 8.99
N ASN A 232 14.31 12.40 10.09
CA ASN A 232 15.77 12.33 10.10
C ASN A 232 16.31 11.18 9.24
N LYS A 233 15.70 9.99 9.36
CA LYS A 233 16.08 8.83 8.55
C LYS A 233 15.77 9.04 7.07
N LEU A 234 14.60 9.63 6.78
CA LEU A 234 14.21 9.95 5.41
C LEU A 234 15.18 10.97 4.77
N LEU A 235 15.62 11.98 5.52
CA LEU A 235 16.64 12.95 5.09
C LEU A 235 17.99 12.28 4.81
N GLU A 236 18.47 11.43 5.72
CA GLU A 236 19.75 10.71 5.52
C GLU A 236 19.73 9.87 4.23
N LEU A 237 18.61 9.20 3.94
CA LEU A 237 18.44 8.41 2.73
C LEU A 237 18.40 9.27 1.47
N TYR A 238 17.78 10.44 1.55
CA TYR A 238 17.74 11.41 0.45
C TYR A 238 19.13 11.94 0.11
N ASP A 239 19.89 12.37 1.13
CA ASP A 239 21.26 12.88 0.95
C ASP A 239 22.20 11.80 0.43
N GLY A 240 22.00 10.56 0.89
CA GLY A 240 22.73 9.39 0.42
C GLY A 240 22.34 8.91 -0.99
N ARG A 241 21.39 9.55 -1.67
CA ARG A 241 20.80 9.12 -2.96
C ARG A 241 20.31 7.67 -2.97
N LYS A 242 19.74 7.22 -1.84
CA LYS A 242 19.30 5.83 -1.64
C LYS A 242 17.83 5.62 -1.98
N LEU A 243 17.06 6.68 -2.22
CA LEU A 243 15.64 6.60 -2.53
C LEU A 243 15.45 6.20 -4.01
N VAL A 244 14.53 5.26 -4.29
CA VAL A 244 14.34 4.74 -5.65
C VAL A 244 13.74 5.81 -6.56
N TRP A 245 12.90 6.69 -6.02
CA TRP A 245 12.32 7.77 -6.83
C TRP A 245 13.38 8.74 -7.38
N GLN A 246 14.56 8.85 -6.76
CA GLN A 246 15.70 9.66 -7.24
C GLN A 246 16.41 9.02 -8.46
N ARG A 247 16.03 7.81 -8.87
CA ARG A 247 16.52 7.19 -10.12
C ARG A 247 15.73 7.63 -11.34
N TYR A 248 14.58 8.24 -11.13
CA TYR A 248 13.73 8.80 -12.18
C TYR A 248 14.07 10.26 -12.49
N SER A 249 15.01 10.85 -11.74
CA SER A 249 15.55 12.20 -11.90
C SER A 249 16.88 12.27 -12.62
#